data_AF-A0AAJ1X281-F1
#
_entry.id   AF-A0AAJ1X281-F1
#
_cell.length_a   1.000
_cell.length_b   1.000
_cell.length_c   1.000
_cell.angle_alpha   90.00
_cell.angle_beta   90.00
_cell.angle_gamma   90.00
#
_symmetry.space_group_name_H-M   'P 1'
#
loop_
_entity.id
_entity.type
_entity.pdbx_description
1 polymer ?
#
loop_
_entity_poly.entity_id
_entity_poly.type
_entity_poly.pdbx_seq_one_letter_code
_entity_poly.pdbx_strand_id
1 'polypeptide(L)'
;MTRPPARGLVVAALLPAVLVLAGCGDVGGPGDADPVRAGAESETSLEGWVGDGGDDLTQAEIDELVREAWQEGGDVPPLDDSDLCDPPGPDGAEEVEDTEELDMTLPIGTPLDEALAADGTTAVLVRADRTDDAAWTRVTELVLAGTDFGDGEPGPCGEPPELYQPAILTSDDPAWAGLTAEAAIADLPPTYGYLLLADGRSMREAAAGGEVTVLWVDLGPAAEGEPDLPRSFRSTVDVVAEVEANLAIANMGFFEYADSADPDGVFRGF
;
A
#
# COMPACT_ATOMS: atom_id res chain seq x y z
N MET A 1 -15.09 -49.32 -11.04
CA MET A 1 -14.40 -48.13 -11.59
C MET A 1 -14.55 -47.03 -10.56
N THR A 2 -13.51 -46.84 -9.77
CA THR A 2 -13.47 -45.98 -8.57
C THR A 2 -12.50 -44.83 -8.88
N ARG A 3 -12.98 -43.59 -8.83
CA ARG A 3 -12.14 -42.37 -8.94
C ARG A 3 -11.28 -42.21 -7.68
N PRO A 4 -10.03 -41.76 -7.78
CA PRO A 4 -9.24 -41.38 -6.61
C PRO A 4 -9.66 -40.00 -6.09
N PRO A 5 -9.39 -39.67 -4.81
CA PRO A 5 -9.66 -38.36 -4.26
C PRO A 5 -8.60 -37.34 -4.70
N ALA A 6 -9.05 -36.12 -4.99
CA ALA A 6 -8.20 -34.96 -5.25
C ALA A 6 -7.38 -34.63 -4.00
N ARG A 7 -6.07 -34.43 -4.18
CA ARG A 7 -5.17 -33.89 -3.16
C ARG A 7 -5.34 -32.38 -3.16
N GLY A 8 -5.63 -31.81 -1.98
CA GLY A 8 -5.67 -30.36 -1.78
C GLY A 8 -4.29 -29.75 -1.98
N LEU A 9 -4.24 -28.68 -2.74
CA LEU A 9 -3.10 -27.78 -2.84
C LEU A 9 -3.11 -26.90 -1.57
N VAL A 10 -2.00 -26.86 -0.85
CA VAL A 10 -1.76 -25.88 0.22
C VAL A 10 -0.95 -24.77 -0.42
N VAL A 11 -1.58 -23.62 -0.64
CA VAL A 11 -0.87 -22.39 -1.03
C VAL A 11 -0.31 -21.79 0.25
N ALA A 12 1.02 -21.70 0.33
CA ALA A 12 1.70 -21.01 1.41
C ALA A 12 1.63 -19.51 1.13
N ALA A 13 0.80 -18.79 1.89
CA ALA A 13 0.81 -17.33 1.89
C ALA A 13 2.12 -16.84 2.53
N LEU A 14 2.90 -16.08 1.76
CA LEU A 14 4.02 -15.29 2.28
C LEU A 14 3.42 -14.04 2.97
N LEU A 15 3.51 -14.03 4.31
CA LEU A 15 3.22 -12.86 5.14
C LEU A 15 4.38 -11.85 5.05
N PRO A 16 4.14 -10.55 4.85
CA PRO A 16 5.09 -9.54 5.29
C PRO A 16 4.92 -9.36 6.80
N ALA A 17 6.02 -9.52 7.54
CA ALA A 17 6.09 -9.20 8.95
C ALA A 17 5.92 -7.67 9.13
N VAL A 18 4.80 -7.26 9.71
CA VAL A 18 4.57 -5.87 10.14
C VAL A 18 5.49 -5.60 11.33
N LEU A 19 6.50 -4.76 11.13
CA LEU A 19 7.36 -4.23 12.18
C LEU A 19 6.67 -3.00 12.78
N VAL A 20 6.15 -3.12 14.00
CA VAL A 20 5.63 -1.98 14.77
C VAL A 20 6.81 -1.25 15.41
N LEU A 21 7.15 -0.06 14.89
CA LEU A 21 8.08 0.85 15.55
C LEU A 21 7.33 1.68 16.59
N ALA A 22 7.43 1.28 17.86
CA ALA A 22 7.03 2.11 18.98
C ALA A 22 8.14 3.14 19.29
N GLY A 23 8.05 4.33 18.71
CA GLY A 23 8.92 5.46 19.04
C GLY A 23 8.35 6.29 20.21
N CYS A 24 8.74 5.96 21.44
CA CYS A 24 8.54 6.86 22.58
C CYS A 24 9.65 7.94 22.60
N GLY A 25 9.35 9.16 22.16
CA GLY A 25 10.20 10.34 22.34
C GLY A 25 9.65 11.25 23.43
N ASP A 26 10.24 11.20 24.63
CA ASP A 26 9.98 12.13 25.73
C ASP A 26 10.66 13.48 25.46
N VAL A 27 9.87 14.54 25.29
CA VAL A 27 10.32 15.92 25.06
C VAL A 27 10.48 16.65 26.40
N GLY A 28 11.73 16.76 26.85
CA GLY A 28 12.14 17.66 27.92
C GLY A 28 12.30 19.11 27.43
N GLY A 29 11.54 20.03 28.03
CA GLY A 29 11.49 21.47 27.74
C GLY A 29 12.73 22.30 28.18
N PRO A 30 12.60 23.65 28.21
CA PRO A 30 13.57 24.55 27.56
C PRO A 30 14.58 25.23 28.52
N GLY A 31 15.74 25.62 27.97
CA GLY A 31 16.68 26.54 28.63
C GLY A 31 18.00 26.77 27.89
N ASP A 32 18.13 27.96 27.30
CA ASP A 32 19.34 28.77 27.01
C ASP A 32 20.74 28.14 26.86
N ALA A 33 21.35 28.32 25.66
CA ALA A 33 22.62 29.04 25.40
C ALA A 33 23.59 28.36 24.37
N ASP A 34 23.91 29.16 23.34
CA ASP A 34 25.12 29.25 22.48
C ASP A 34 25.56 28.11 21.52
N PRO A 35 25.98 28.41 20.27
CA PRO A 35 26.30 27.41 19.25
C PRO A 35 27.82 27.24 19.02
N VAL A 36 28.37 26.06 19.29
CA VAL A 36 29.65 25.61 18.70
C VAL A 36 29.67 24.09 18.49
N ARG A 37 29.58 23.70 17.22
CA ARG A 37 30.36 22.65 16.53
C ARG A 37 30.88 21.47 17.38
N ALA A 38 30.21 20.33 17.28
CA ALA A 38 30.84 19.01 17.37
C ALA A 38 30.02 18.02 16.53
N GLY A 39 30.68 17.25 15.66
CA GLY A 39 30.06 16.17 14.93
C GLY A 39 29.62 15.06 15.89
N ALA A 40 28.45 14.49 15.63
CA ALA A 40 28.01 13.26 16.27
C ALA A 40 27.73 12.26 15.15
N GLU A 41 28.53 11.22 15.15
CA GLU A 41 28.39 9.99 14.40
C GLU A 41 27.08 9.33 14.86
N SER A 42 26.19 9.01 13.93
CA SER A 42 24.96 8.28 14.22
C SER A 42 25.31 6.80 14.37
N GLU A 43 25.45 6.33 15.61
CA GLU A 43 25.46 4.91 15.94
C GLU A 43 24.04 4.36 15.72
N THR A 44 23.82 3.69 14.59
CA THR A 44 22.66 2.84 14.37
C THR A 44 22.85 1.56 15.19
N SER A 45 22.23 1.52 16.36
CA SER A 45 22.12 0.30 17.17
C SER A 45 21.13 -0.65 16.50
N LEU A 46 21.64 -1.64 15.76
CA LEU A 46 20.88 -2.79 15.25
C LEU A 46 20.81 -3.84 16.37
N GLU A 47 19.81 -3.75 17.23
CA GLU A 47 19.53 -4.82 18.20
C GLU A 47 18.69 -5.94 17.53
N GLY A 48 19.20 -7.17 17.61
CA GLY A 48 18.38 -8.39 17.52
C GLY A 48 18.64 -9.34 16.36
N TRP A 49 19.88 -9.80 16.17
CA TRP A 49 20.13 -11.06 15.44
C TRP A 49 20.37 -12.18 16.45
N VAL A 50 19.38 -13.08 16.59
CA VAL A 50 19.48 -14.24 17.47
C VAL A 50 20.23 -15.34 16.73
N GLY A 51 21.44 -15.65 17.17
CA GLY A 51 22.21 -16.80 16.69
C GLY A 51 21.61 -18.13 17.13
N ASP A 52 21.98 -19.21 16.43
CA ASP A 52 21.59 -20.60 16.72
C ASP A 52 22.25 -21.07 18.05
N GLY A 53 21.70 -20.59 19.17
CA GLY A 53 22.26 -20.77 20.51
C GLY A 53 21.55 -19.97 21.60
N GLY A 54 20.82 -18.90 21.25
CA GLY A 54 20.02 -18.13 22.21
C GLY A 54 20.81 -17.16 23.10
N ASP A 55 22.09 -16.92 22.80
CA ASP A 55 22.88 -15.83 23.38
C ASP A 55 22.94 -14.66 22.39
N ASP A 56 22.79 -13.43 22.89
CA ASP A 56 22.90 -12.21 22.07
C ASP A 56 24.33 -12.09 21.51
N LEU A 57 24.44 -11.98 20.19
CA LEU A 57 25.72 -11.78 19.53
C LEU A 57 26.29 -10.41 19.93
N THR A 58 27.56 -10.38 20.28
CA THR A 58 28.27 -9.11 20.50
C THR A 58 28.51 -8.40 19.17
N GLN A 59 28.62 -7.06 19.20
CA GLN A 59 28.91 -6.27 18.01
C GLN A 59 30.16 -6.75 17.25
N ALA A 60 31.17 -7.24 17.97
CA ALA A 60 32.38 -7.80 17.35
C ALA A 60 32.10 -9.11 16.59
N GLU A 61 31.19 -9.95 17.08
CA GLU A 61 30.76 -11.18 16.39
C GLU A 61 29.90 -10.87 15.17
N ILE A 62 29.06 -9.83 15.25
CA ILE A 62 28.30 -9.31 14.10
C ILE A 62 29.27 -8.80 13.03
N ASP A 63 30.25 -7.98 13.41
CA ASP A 63 31.23 -7.42 12.47
C ASP A 63 32.10 -8.52 11.83
N GLU A 64 32.42 -9.57 12.58
CA GLU A 64 33.15 -10.74 12.07
C GLU A 64 32.31 -11.57 11.09
N LEU A 65 31.03 -11.82 11.40
CA LEU A 65 30.09 -12.48 10.49
C LEU A 65 29.87 -11.69 9.20
N VAL A 66 29.71 -10.38 9.30
CA VAL A 66 29.62 -9.49 8.14
C VAL A 66 30.94 -9.55 7.36
N ARG A 67 32.09 -9.42 8.01
CA ARG A 67 33.38 -9.49 7.32
C ARG A 67 33.59 -10.84 6.62
N GLU A 68 33.19 -11.95 7.21
CA GLU A 68 33.31 -13.29 6.62
C GLU A 68 32.33 -13.48 5.46
N ALA A 69 31.07 -13.07 5.61
CA ALA A 69 30.07 -13.09 4.54
C ALA A 69 30.51 -12.26 3.33
N TRP A 70 31.21 -11.14 3.56
CA TRP A 70 31.71 -10.27 2.51
C TRP A 70 33.09 -10.69 1.96
N GLN A 71 33.88 -11.49 2.69
CA GLN A 71 35.17 -12.03 2.21
C GLN A 71 35.03 -13.34 1.42
N GLU A 72 33.95 -14.10 1.62
CA GLU A 72 33.62 -15.25 0.77
C GLU A 72 33.00 -14.84 -0.59
N GLY A 73 32.70 -13.56 -0.78
CA GLY A 73 32.46 -12.94 -2.07
C GLY A 73 33.76 -12.80 -2.89
N GLY A 74 34.34 -13.93 -3.30
CA GLY A 74 35.38 -13.92 -4.34
C GLY A 74 34.87 -13.17 -5.58
N ASP A 75 35.78 -12.46 -6.29
CA ASP A 75 35.51 -11.64 -7.49
C ASP A 75 34.24 -12.11 -8.22
N VAL A 76 33.10 -11.53 -7.85
CA VAL A 76 31.86 -11.75 -8.57
C VAL A 76 32.10 -10.96 -9.85
N PRO A 77 32.29 -11.63 -11.01
CA PRO A 77 32.39 -10.89 -12.26
C PRO A 77 31.15 -9.98 -12.34
N PRO A 78 31.28 -8.75 -12.87
CA PRO A 78 30.09 -7.93 -13.11
C PRO A 78 29.10 -8.81 -13.85
N LEU A 79 27.88 -8.94 -13.29
CA LEU A 79 26.81 -9.62 -13.99
C LEU A 79 26.70 -8.91 -15.34
N ASP A 80 26.99 -9.65 -16.42
CA ASP A 80 26.73 -9.15 -17.75
C ASP A 80 25.21 -9.08 -17.85
N ASP A 81 24.64 -7.91 -18.10
CA ASP A 81 23.19 -7.74 -18.24
C ASP A 81 22.64 -8.69 -19.33
N SER A 82 23.49 -9.21 -20.22
CA SER A 82 23.12 -10.25 -21.19
C SER A 82 22.77 -11.61 -20.59
N ASP A 83 23.28 -11.98 -19.41
CA ASP A 83 23.00 -13.27 -18.77
C ASP A 83 21.62 -13.28 -18.07
N LEU A 84 21.04 -12.10 -17.80
CA LEU A 84 19.68 -11.98 -17.23
C LEU A 84 18.59 -12.20 -18.29
N CYS A 85 18.94 -12.05 -19.56
CA CYS A 85 17.99 -12.08 -20.68
C CYS A 85 18.04 -13.36 -21.51
N ASP A 86 18.79 -14.36 -21.06
CA ASP A 86 18.74 -15.69 -21.66
C ASP A 86 17.36 -16.31 -21.37
N PRO A 87 16.60 -16.72 -22.40
CA PRO A 87 15.31 -17.35 -22.17
C PRO A 87 15.52 -18.62 -21.34
N PRO A 88 14.61 -18.95 -20.41
CA PRO A 88 14.69 -20.22 -19.71
C PRO A 88 14.83 -21.34 -20.74
N GLY A 89 15.77 -22.26 -20.51
CA GLY A 89 15.96 -23.42 -21.37
C GLY A 89 14.64 -24.18 -21.59
N PRO A 90 14.58 -25.11 -22.56
CA PRO A 90 13.34 -25.80 -22.93
C PRO A 90 12.64 -26.57 -21.78
N ASP A 91 13.30 -26.70 -20.62
CA ASP A 91 12.79 -27.34 -19.40
C ASP A 91 12.24 -26.33 -18.36
N GLY A 92 12.30 -25.01 -18.63
CA GLY A 92 11.90 -23.93 -17.72
C GLY A 92 10.74 -23.07 -18.24
N ALA A 93 9.94 -23.60 -19.16
CA ALA A 93 8.60 -23.06 -19.38
C ALA A 93 7.77 -23.38 -18.14
N GLU A 94 7.91 -22.55 -17.09
CA GLU A 94 6.90 -22.52 -16.03
C GLU A 94 5.57 -22.27 -16.72
N GLU A 95 4.63 -23.17 -16.50
CA GLU A 95 3.25 -22.98 -16.91
C GLU A 95 2.85 -21.63 -16.34
N VAL A 96 2.58 -20.65 -17.22
CA VAL A 96 1.98 -19.38 -16.83
C VAL A 96 0.68 -19.80 -16.16
N GLU A 97 0.67 -19.84 -14.83
CA GLU A 97 -0.54 -20.10 -14.08
C GLU A 97 -1.52 -19.04 -14.59
N ASP A 98 -2.66 -19.48 -15.11
CA ASP A 98 -3.74 -18.59 -15.54
C ASP A 98 -3.94 -17.59 -14.40
N THR A 99 -3.46 -16.35 -14.58
CA THR A 99 -3.75 -15.25 -13.66
C THR A 99 -5.26 -15.11 -13.71
N GLU A 100 -5.96 -15.79 -12.80
CA GLU A 100 -7.38 -15.58 -12.60
C GLU A 100 -7.51 -14.08 -12.33
N GLU A 101 -8.15 -13.35 -13.26
CA GLU A 101 -8.50 -11.94 -13.03
C GLU A 101 -9.27 -11.92 -11.72
N LEU A 102 -8.62 -11.46 -10.64
CA LEU A 102 -9.25 -11.38 -9.34
C LEU A 102 -10.36 -10.34 -9.50
N ASP A 103 -11.61 -10.80 -9.34
CA ASP A 103 -12.75 -9.89 -9.32
C ASP A 103 -12.61 -9.00 -8.08
N MET A 104 -12.15 -7.78 -8.30
CA MET A 104 -12.01 -6.75 -7.27
C MET A 104 -13.38 -6.17 -6.86
N THR A 105 -14.49 -6.80 -7.24
CA THR A 105 -15.85 -6.38 -6.89
C THR A 105 -16.37 -7.18 -5.70
N LEU A 106 -16.77 -6.48 -4.65
CA LEU A 106 -17.45 -7.08 -3.52
C LEU A 106 -18.86 -7.54 -3.93
N PRO A 107 -19.27 -8.75 -3.51
CA PRO A 107 -20.66 -9.17 -3.65
C PRO A 107 -21.63 -8.20 -2.98
N ILE A 108 -22.81 -8.02 -3.57
CA ILE A 108 -23.89 -7.25 -2.96
C ILE A 108 -24.27 -7.89 -1.62
N GLY A 109 -24.39 -7.06 -0.58
CA GLY A 109 -24.66 -7.47 0.79
C GLY A 109 -23.41 -7.71 1.62
N THR A 110 -22.20 -7.63 1.05
CA THR A 110 -20.96 -7.75 1.83
C THR A 110 -20.79 -6.53 2.73
N PRO A 111 -20.71 -6.71 4.06
CA PRO A 111 -20.46 -5.61 5.00
C PRO A 111 -19.09 -4.98 4.76
N LEU A 112 -19.00 -3.65 4.84
CA LEU A 112 -17.73 -2.94 4.60
C LEU A 112 -16.67 -3.26 5.67
N ASP A 113 -17.09 -3.48 6.92
CA ASP A 113 -16.20 -3.88 8.02
C ASP A 113 -15.63 -5.28 7.82
N GLU A 114 -16.42 -6.21 7.27
CA GLU A 114 -15.93 -7.54 6.90
C GLU A 114 -14.92 -7.44 5.74
N ALA A 115 -15.23 -6.64 4.72
CA ALA A 115 -14.32 -6.45 3.59
C ALA A 115 -12.98 -5.83 4.01
N LEU A 116 -13.01 -4.80 4.87
CA LEU A 116 -11.82 -4.12 5.38
C LEU A 116 -11.03 -4.95 6.41
N ALA A 117 -11.63 -6.01 6.97
CA ALA A 117 -10.96 -6.95 7.85
C ALA A 117 -10.32 -8.13 7.08
N ALA A 118 -10.58 -8.25 5.78
CA ALA A 118 -10.00 -9.31 4.96
C ALA A 118 -8.50 -9.05 4.74
N ASP A 119 -7.70 -10.10 4.89
CA ASP A 119 -6.24 -10.03 4.71
C ASP A 119 -5.90 -9.44 3.33
N GLY A 120 -5.03 -8.44 3.31
CA GLY A 120 -4.55 -7.77 2.09
C GLY A 120 -5.47 -6.68 1.52
N THR A 121 -6.61 -6.39 2.16
CA THR A 121 -7.47 -5.27 1.73
C THR A 121 -7.18 -4.01 2.55
N THR A 122 -6.53 -3.03 1.91
CA THR A 122 -6.24 -1.74 2.54
C THR A 122 -7.36 -0.73 2.31
N ALA A 123 -8.07 -0.84 1.17
CA ALA A 123 -9.05 0.16 0.76
C ALA A 123 -10.27 -0.43 0.02
N VAL A 124 -11.42 0.24 0.17
CA VAL A 124 -12.65 -0.06 -0.58
C VAL A 124 -13.21 1.20 -1.25
N LEU A 125 -13.38 1.15 -2.57
CA LEU A 125 -14.11 2.14 -3.37
C LEU A 125 -15.62 1.87 -3.29
N VAL A 126 -16.36 2.78 -2.67
CA VAL A 126 -17.81 2.67 -2.45
C VAL A 126 -18.56 3.62 -3.37
N ARG A 127 -19.55 3.08 -4.10
CA ARG A 127 -20.49 3.87 -4.89
C ARG A 127 -21.54 4.56 -4.02
N ALA A 128 -21.20 5.71 -3.47
CA ALA A 128 -22.10 6.50 -2.63
C ALA A 128 -23.18 7.23 -3.45
N ASP A 129 -22.86 7.74 -4.64
CA ASP A 129 -23.84 8.35 -5.55
C ASP A 129 -24.21 7.40 -6.69
N ARG A 130 -25.51 7.21 -6.90
CA ARG A 130 -26.05 6.25 -7.87
C ARG A 130 -26.79 6.91 -9.03
N THR A 131 -26.52 8.19 -9.28
CA THR A 131 -27.28 8.97 -10.29
C THR A 131 -26.90 8.62 -11.73
N ASP A 132 -25.71 8.05 -11.95
CA ASP A 132 -25.18 7.74 -13.27
C ASP A 132 -24.34 6.45 -13.23
N ASP A 133 -24.76 5.43 -13.99
CA ASP A 133 -24.06 4.13 -14.09
C ASP A 133 -22.80 4.22 -14.96
N ALA A 134 -22.82 5.04 -16.02
CA ALA A 134 -21.67 5.19 -16.89
C ALA A 134 -20.55 5.99 -16.19
N ALA A 135 -20.93 6.99 -15.39
CA ALA A 135 -19.99 7.70 -14.54
C ALA A 135 -19.35 6.77 -13.51
N TRP A 136 -20.13 5.87 -12.89
CA TRP A 136 -19.59 4.87 -11.96
C TRP A 136 -18.58 3.95 -12.63
N THR A 137 -18.91 3.36 -13.78
CA THR A 137 -17.96 2.53 -14.54
C THR A 137 -16.66 3.28 -14.81
N ARG A 138 -16.75 4.54 -15.24
CA ARG A 138 -15.57 5.38 -15.49
C ARG A 138 -14.74 5.63 -14.23
N VAL A 139 -15.37 5.91 -13.08
CA VAL A 139 -14.66 6.11 -11.81
C VAL A 139 -13.91 4.84 -11.43
N THR A 140 -14.58 3.68 -11.50
CA THR A 140 -13.96 2.38 -11.18
C THR A 140 -12.79 2.07 -12.11
N GLU A 141 -12.95 2.23 -13.42
CA GLU A 141 -11.88 2.02 -14.39
C GLU A 141 -10.65 2.89 -14.13
N LEU A 142 -10.86 4.15 -13.75
CA LEU A 142 -9.76 5.08 -13.47
C LEU A 142 -9.07 4.79 -12.12
N VAL A 143 -9.85 4.42 -11.09
CA VAL A 143 -9.30 4.09 -9.76
C VAL A 143 -8.50 2.79 -9.80
N LEU A 144 -8.96 1.80 -10.56
CA LEU A 144 -8.29 0.50 -10.69
C LEU A 144 -7.25 0.49 -11.82
N ALA A 145 -6.98 1.62 -12.47
CA ALA A 145 -5.98 1.68 -13.51
C ALA A 145 -4.59 1.45 -12.91
N GLY A 146 -3.87 0.45 -13.46
CA GLY A 146 -2.49 0.22 -13.09
C GLY A 146 -1.61 1.45 -13.38
N THR A 147 -0.70 1.75 -12.46
CA THR A 147 0.20 2.91 -12.55
C THR A 147 1.63 2.46 -12.70
N ASP A 148 2.36 3.09 -13.62
CA ASP A 148 3.80 2.92 -13.74
C ASP A 148 4.48 3.86 -12.74
N PHE A 149 5.11 3.30 -11.71
CA PHE A 149 5.94 4.06 -10.77
C PHE A 149 7.40 4.17 -11.21
N GLY A 150 7.78 3.50 -12.30
CA GLY A 150 9.10 3.62 -12.90
C GLY A 150 9.28 4.93 -13.66
N ASP A 151 10.44 5.07 -14.28
CA ASP A 151 10.74 6.16 -15.22
C ASP A 151 10.20 5.88 -16.65
N GLY A 152 9.42 4.80 -16.81
CA GLY A 152 8.91 4.33 -18.09
C GLY A 152 9.95 3.60 -18.94
N GLU A 153 11.14 3.32 -18.39
CA GLU A 153 12.14 2.52 -19.08
C GLU A 153 11.72 1.04 -19.06
N PRO A 154 11.90 0.32 -20.18
CA PRO A 154 11.68 -1.13 -20.22
C PRO A 154 12.54 -1.84 -19.17
N GLY A 155 12.07 -3.00 -18.73
CA GLY A 155 12.89 -3.91 -17.93
C GLY A 155 14.23 -4.23 -18.60
N PRO A 156 15.22 -4.75 -17.85
CA PRO A 156 16.55 -5.04 -18.37
C PRO A 156 16.55 -5.93 -19.62
N CYS A 157 15.48 -6.70 -19.87
CA CYS A 157 15.34 -7.54 -21.04
C CYS A 157 14.27 -7.05 -22.04
N GLY A 158 13.90 -5.77 -21.95
CA GLY A 158 12.93 -5.13 -22.83
C GLY A 158 11.49 -5.48 -22.48
N GLU A 159 11.22 -6.01 -21.29
CA GLU A 159 9.85 -6.19 -20.80
C GLU A 159 9.14 -4.84 -20.70
N PRO A 160 7.82 -4.79 -20.96
CA PRO A 160 7.05 -3.60 -20.64
C PRO A 160 7.14 -3.32 -19.12
N PRO A 161 7.03 -2.05 -18.70
CA PRO A 161 7.05 -1.70 -17.29
C PRO A 161 5.92 -2.44 -16.55
N GLU A 162 6.25 -2.98 -15.38
CA GLU A 162 5.27 -3.60 -14.51
C GLU A 162 4.41 -2.50 -13.88
N LEU A 163 3.12 -2.49 -14.25
CA LEU A 163 2.17 -1.55 -13.67
C LEU A 163 1.77 -2.02 -12.28
N TYR A 164 1.93 -1.16 -11.29
CA TYR A 164 1.36 -1.38 -9.98
C TYR A 164 -0.17 -1.30 -10.04
N GLN A 165 -0.83 -2.39 -9.66
CA GLN A 165 -2.29 -2.45 -9.52
C GLN A 165 -2.67 -2.14 -8.07
N PRO A 166 -3.48 -1.10 -7.81
CA PRO A 166 -3.87 -0.79 -6.45
C PRO A 166 -4.75 -1.90 -5.85
N ALA A 167 -4.51 -2.24 -4.59
CA ALA A 167 -5.23 -3.29 -3.87
C ALA A 167 -6.58 -2.77 -3.32
N ILE A 168 -7.43 -2.28 -4.23
CA ILE A 168 -8.72 -1.64 -3.89
C ILE A 168 -9.87 -2.53 -4.33
N LEU A 169 -10.72 -2.90 -3.37
CA LEU A 169 -12.00 -3.55 -3.68
C LEU A 169 -13.07 -2.51 -4.01
N THR A 170 -14.07 -2.89 -4.80
CA THR A 170 -15.18 -2.00 -5.19
C THR A 170 -16.50 -2.51 -4.63
N SER A 171 -17.35 -1.59 -4.15
CA SER A 171 -18.69 -1.90 -3.64
C SER A 171 -19.74 -1.07 -4.38
N ASP A 172 -20.59 -1.76 -5.14
CA ASP A 172 -21.80 -1.18 -5.77
C ASP A 172 -23.07 -1.51 -4.98
N ASP A 173 -22.97 -1.78 -3.68
CA ASP A 173 -24.14 -2.11 -2.85
C ASP A 173 -25.06 -0.89 -2.66
N PRO A 174 -26.37 -1.00 -3.02
CA PRO A 174 -27.35 0.07 -2.76
C PRO A 174 -27.50 0.46 -1.28
N ALA A 175 -27.10 -0.39 -0.33
CA ALA A 175 -27.13 -0.08 1.10
C ALA A 175 -26.25 1.13 1.46
N TRP A 176 -25.22 1.43 0.66
CA TRP A 176 -24.30 2.54 0.86
C TRP A 176 -24.68 3.82 0.08
N ALA A 177 -25.87 3.84 -0.52
CA ALA A 177 -26.35 5.02 -1.23
C ALA A 177 -26.47 6.23 -0.28
N GLY A 178 -25.77 7.31 -0.61
CA GLY A 178 -25.70 8.52 0.20
C GLY A 178 -24.74 8.46 1.39
N LEU A 179 -23.87 7.44 1.47
CA LEU A 179 -22.83 7.37 2.48
C LEU A 179 -21.92 8.60 2.41
N THR A 180 -21.70 9.25 3.55
CA THR A 180 -20.76 10.39 3.70
C THR A 180 -19.57 9.97 4.55
N ALA A 181 -18.48 10.74 4.51
CA ALA A 181 -17.31 10.48 5.34
C ALA A 181 -17.67 10.51 6.84
N GLU A 182 -18.47 11.49 7.27
CA GLU A 182 -18.90 11.62 8.66
C GLU A 182 -19.74 10.43 9.13
N ALA A 183 -20.66 9.96 8.28
CA ALA A 183 -21.47 8.78 8.56
C ALA A 183 -20.60 7.51 8.63
N ALA A 184 -19.68 7.34 7.68
CA ALA A 184 -18.74 6.22 7.68
C ALA A 184 -17.90 6.18 8.97
N ILE A 185 -17.32 7.30 9.38
CA ILE A 185 -16.50 7.41 10.61
C ILE A 185 -17.33 7.15 11.87
N ALA A 186 -18.60 7.58 11.89
CA ALA A 186 -19.46 7.44 13.07
C ALA A 186 -20.07 6.04 13.22
N ASP A 187 -20.44 5.41 12.10
CA ASP A 187 -21.30 4.22 12.10
C ASP A 187 -20.52 2.92 11.83
N LEU A 188 -19.35 2.98 11.19
CA LEU A 188 -18.50 1.81 10.99
C LEU A 188 -17.59 1.57 12.20
N PRO A 189 -17.31 0.31 12.55
CA PRO A 189 -16.32 0.02 13.59
C PRO A 189 -14.94 0.54 13.17
N PRO A 190 -14.14 1.08 14.11
CA PRO A 190 -12.78 1.50 13.80
C PRO A 190 -11.96 0.34 13.23
N THR A 191 -11.31 0.58 12.10
CA THR A 191 -10.47 -0.37 11.38
C THR A 191 -9.30 0.36 10.75
N TYR A 192 -8.16 -0.29 10.54
CA TYR A 192 -6.98 0.34 9.92
C TYR A 192 -7.10 0.50 8.39
N GLY A 193 -8.27 0.24 7.82
CA GLY A 193 -8.54 0.39 6.39
C GLY A 193 -9.14 1.74 6.01
N TYR A 194 -9.17 2.02 4.71
CA TYR A 194 -9.62 3.28 4.13
C TYR A 194 -10.84 3.08 3.22
N LEU A 195 -11.70 4.11 3.13
CA LEU A 195 -12.74 4.16 2.11
C LEU A 195 -12.40 5.21 1.07
N LEU A 196 -12.73 4.91 -0.19
CA LEU A 196 -12.82 5.88 -1.26
C LEU A 196 -14.31 6.04 -1.59
N LEU A 197 -14.87 7.23 -1.44
CA LEU A 197 -16.26 7.50 -1.76
C LEU A 197 -16.37 8.10 -3.16
N ALA A 198 -17.02 7.35 -4.06
CA ALA A 198 -17.49 7.86 -5.34
C ALA A 198 -18.84 8.57 -5.12
N ASP A 199 -18.76 9.82 -4.68
CA ASP A 199 -19.91 10.64 -4.32
C ASP A 199 -20.45 11.46 -5.50
N GLY A 200 -21.43 12.33 -5.24
CA GLY A 200 -22.05 13.11 -6.31
C GLY A 200 -21.08 14.04 -7.03
N ARG A 201 -19.96 14.44 -6.40
CA ARG A 201 -18.91 15.21 -7.09
C ARG A 201 -18.17 14.32 -8.08
N SER A 202 -17.74 13.14 -7.64
CA SER A 202 -17.08 12.14 -8.49
C SER A 202 -17.92 11.80 -9.72
N MET A 203 -19.23 11.55 -9.54
CA MET A 203 -20.13 11.22 -10.65
C MET A 203 -20.26 12.36 -11.67
N ARG A 204 -20.39 13.61 -11.20
CA ARG A 204 -20.49 14.78 -12.09
C ARG A 204 -19.21 15.02 -12.88
N GLU A 205 -18.06 14.87 -12.24
CA GLU A 205 -16.75 15.04 -12.86
C GLU A 205 -16.49 13.97 -13.93
N ALA A 206 -16.78 12.72 -13.61
CA ALA A 206 -16.69 11.60 -14.56
C ALA A 206 -17.64 11.79 -15.75
N ALA A 207 -18.91 12.17 -15.51
CA ALA A 207 -19.88 12.44 -16.57
C ALA A 207 -19.48 13.64 -17.46
N ALA A 208 -18.80 14.63 -16.89
CA ALA A 208 -18.26 15.77 -17.63
C ALA A 208 -17.02 15.42 -18.48
N GLY A 209 -16.40 14.27 -18.25
CA GLY A 209 -15.18 13.83 -18.94
C GLY A 209 -13.93 14.61 -18.54
N GLY A 210 -13.95 15.27 -17.38
CA GLY A 210 -12.82 16.06 -16.87
C GLY A 210 -11.91 15.28 -15.92
N GLU A 211 -11.16 16.03 -15.11
CA GLU A 211 -10.44 15.51 -13.94
C GLU A 211 -11.45 14.89 -12.97
N VAL A 212 -11.26 13.61 -12.65
CA VAL A 212 -12.14 12.85 -11.75
C VAL A 212 -11.49 12.78 -10.38
N THR A 213 -12.27 13.05 -9.33
CA THR A 213 -11.79 12.98 -7.95
C THR A 213 -12.60 12.00 -7.12
N VAL A 214 -12.00 11.48 -6.05
CA VAL A 214 -12.65 10.61 -5.06
C VAL A 214 -12.33 11.10 -3.64
N LEU A 215 -13.23 10.86 -2.70
CA LEU A 215 -13.05 11.26 -1.30
C LEU A 215 -12.49 10.10 -0.48
N TRP A 216 -11.27 10.25 0.02
CA TRP A 216 -10.65 9.32 0.96
C TRP A 216 -11.20 9.54 2.37
N VAL A 217 -11.38 8.45 3.11
CA VAL A 217 -11.85 8.45 4.49
C VAL A 217 -11.00 7.47 5.30
N ASP A 218 -10.40 7.98 6.37
CA ASP A 218 -9.68 7.19 7.36
C ASP A 218 -10.66 6.64 8.40
N LEU A 219 -10.73 5.32 8.53
CA LEU A 219 -11.54 4.61 9.53
C LEU A 219 -10.72 4.16 10.75
N GLY A 220 -9.42 4.49 10.80
CA GLY A 220 -8.52 4.15 11.90
C GLY A 220 -9.04 4.66 13.24
N PRO A 221 -8.62 4.09 14.37
CA PRO A 221 -8.87 4.73 15.66
C PRO A 221 -8.31 6.16 15.63
N ALA A 222 -9.01 7.12 16.24
CA ALA A 222 -8.43 8.45 16.43
C ALA A 222 -7.11 8.29 17.21
N ALA A 223 -6.03 8.84 16.67
CA ALA A 223 -4.72 8.76 17.32
C ALA A 223 -4.79 9.37 18.72
N GLU A 224 -4.27 8.65 19.71
CA GLU A 224 -4.25 9.13 21.09
C GLU A 224 -3.41 10.41 21.17
N GLY A 225 -4.04 11.53 21.54
CA GLY A 225 -3.38 12.84 21.64
C GLY A 225 -3.49 13.72 20.39
N GLU A 226 -4.04 13.21 19.29
CA GLU A 226 -4.16 13.93 18.02
C GLU A 226 -5.59 13.84 17.41
N PRO A 227 -6.64 14.26 18.16
CA PRO A 227 -8.03 14.16 17.71
C PRO A 227 -8.37 15.10 16.54
N ASP A 228 -7.49 16.06 16.23
CA ASP A 228 -7.70 17.11 15.24
C ASP A 228 -7.10 16.76 13.86
N LEU A 229 -6.52 15.56 13.70
CA LEU A 229 -6.00 15.14 12.40
C LEU A 229 -7.14 15.01 11.37
N PRO A 230 -6.89 15.41 10.11
CA PRO A 230 -7.86 15.25 9.05
C PRO A 230 -8.20 13.78 8.83
N ARG A 231 -9.49 13.46 8.85
CA ARG A 231 -10.04 12.11 8.68
C ARG A 231 -10.59 11.84 7.29
N SER A 232 -10.47 12.83 6.41
CA SER A 232 -10.84 12.72 5.01
C SER A 232 -10.11 13.76 4.18
N PHE A 233 -9.76 13.41 2.94
CA PHE A 233 -9.29 14.36 1.94
C PHE A 233 -9.75 13.89 0.55
N ARG A 234 -9.75 14.80 -0.42
CA ARG A 234 -10.10 14.44 -1.80
C ARG A 234 -8.82 14.36 -2.61
N SER A 235 -8.72 13.36 -3.48
CA SER A 235 -7.64 13.25 -4.46
C SER A 235 -8.20 13.16 -5.86
N THR A 236 -7.38 13.45 -6.86
CA THR A 236 -7.64 12.97 -8.21
C THR A 236 -7.44 11.45 -8.29
N VAL A 237 -8.05 10.82 -9.29
CA VAL A 237 -7.95 9.37 -9.48
C VAL A 237 -6.57 8.92 -9.97
N ASP A 238 -5.80 9.79 -10.62
CA ASP A 238 -4.45 9.51 -11.11
C ASP A 238 -3.41 9.27 -10.01
N VAL A 239 -3.64 9.79 -8.80
CA VAL A 239 -2.74 9.58 -7.65
C VAL A 239 -3.23 8.50 -6.69
N VAL A 240 -4.37 7.85 -6.98
CA VAL A 240 -4.95 6.84 -6.07
C VAL A 240 -4.01 5.67 -5.84
N ALA A 241 -3.36 5.19 -6.89
CA ALA A 241 -2.41 4.10 -6.79
C ALA A 241 -1.22 4.45 -5.88
N GLU A 242 -0.67 5.65 -6.01
CA GLU A 242 0.43 6.13 -5.16
C GLU A 242 0.01 6.25 -3.70
N VAL A 243 -1.15 6.87 -3.45
CA VAL A 243 -1.71 7.03 -2.10
C VAL A 243 -1.93 5.65 -1.46
N GLU A 244 -2.59 4.73 -2.18
CA GLU A 244 -2.88 3.40 -1.66
C GLU A 244 -1.60 2.62 -1.35
N ALA A 245 -0.63 2.59 -2.27
CA ALA A 245 0.64 1.90 -2.06
C ALA A 245 1.36 2.38 -0.79
N ASN A 246 1.47 3.69 -0.62
CA ASN A 246 2.14 4.29 0.53
C ASN A 246 1.40 4.03 1.86
N LEU A 247 0.07 4.10 1.85
CA LEU A 247 -0.75 3.79 3.03
C LEU A 247 -0.68 2.30 3.38
N ALA A 248 -0.66 1.41 2.39
CA ALA A 248 -0.57 -0.04 2.57
C ALA A 248 0.76 -0.47 3.22
N ILE A 249 1.86 0.19 2.87
CA ILE A 249 3.19 -0.10 3.46
C ILE A 249 3.55 0.82 4.64
N ALA A 250 2.63 1.69 5.04
CA ALA A 250 2.83 2.70 6.07
C ALA A 250 4.07 3.60 5.85
N ASN A 251 4.39 3.91 4.60
CA ASN A 251 5.50 4.82 4.25
C ASN A 251 5.12 6.29 4.53
N MET A 252 3.85 6.64 4.35
CA MET A 252 3.31 7.97 4.62
C MET A 252 2.03 7.92 5.44
N GLY A 253 1.79 8.97 6.22
CA GLY A 253 0.59 9.14 7.02
C GLY A 253 -0.57 9.71 6.21
N PHE A 254 -1.81 9.30 6.52
CA PHE A 254 -3.01 9.83 5.89
C PHE A 254 -3.12 11.36 5.96
N PHE A 255 -2.72 11.96 7.08
CA PHE A 255 -2.77 13.40 7.28
C PHE A 255 -1.82 14.18 6.36
N GLU A 256 -0.70 13.57 5.93
CA GLU A 256 0.28 14.22 5.07
C GLU A 256 -0.31 14.50 3.68
N TYR A 257 -1.12 13.57 3.16
CA TYR A 257 -1.88 13.76 1.92
C TYR A 257 -2.96 14.83 2.07
N ALA A 258 -3.67 14.82 3.21
CA ALA A 258 -4.72 15.79 3.48
C ALA A 258 -4.18 17.22 3.59
N ASP A 259 -3.03 17.40 4.24
CA ASP A 259 -2.36 18.70 4.40
C ASP A 259 -1.70 19.19 3.11
N SER A 260 -1.42 18.28 2.18
CA SER A 260 -0.80 18.59 0.88
C SER A 260 -1.82 18.84 -0.24
N ALA A 261 -3.12 18.86 0.08
CA ALA A 261 -4.15 19.19 -0.88
C ALA A 261 -4.01 20.64 -1.39
N ASP A 262 -4.33 20.85 -2.67
CA ASP A 262 -4.35 22.17 -3.28
C ASP A 262 -5.38 23.10 -2.59
N PRO A 263 -5.37 24.42 -2.88
CA PRO A 263 -6.34 25.36 -2.31
C PRO A 263 -7.83 25.03 -2.56
N ASP A 264 -8.14 24.16 -3.52
CA ASP A 264 -9.48 23.64 -3.78
C ASP A 264 -9.83 22.36 -2.97
N GLY A 265 -8.92 21.94 -2.10
CA GLY A 265 -9.03 20.77 -1.24
C GLY A 265 -8.83 19.44 -1.96
N VAL A 266 -8.16 19.44 -3.12
CA VAL A 266 -7.86 18.23 -3.90
C VAL A 266 -6.36 17.98 -3.95
N PHE A 267 -5.94 16.79 -3.52
CA PHE A 267 -4.57 16.31 -3.67
C PHE A 267 -4.32 15.81 -5.10
N ARG A 268 -3.22 16.25 -5.71
CA ARG A 268 -2.81 15.96 -7.10
C ARG A 268 -1.37 15.44 -7.20
N GLY A 269 -0.78 15.01 -6.08
CA GLY A 269 0.64 14.64 -5.98
C GLY A 269 1.47 15.69 -5.24
N PHE A 270 2.73 15.32 -4.95
CA PHE A 270 3.73 16.16 -4.28
C PHE A 270 4.58 17.00 -5.25
#